data_AF-Q9GLW5-F1
#
_entry.id   AF-Q9GLW5-F1
#
_cell.length_a   1.000
_cell.length_b   1.000
_cell.length_c   1.000
_cell.angle_alpha   90.00
_cell.angle_beta   90.00
_cell.angle_gamma   90.00
#
_symmetry.space_group_name_H-M   'P 1'
#
loop_
_entity.id
_entity.type
_entity.pdbx_description
1 polymer ?
#
loop_
_entity_poly.entity_id
_entity_poly.type
_entity_poly.pdbx_seq_one_letter_code
_entity_poly.pdbx_strand_id
1 'polypeptide(L)'
;FRGLNEVIKIEISQSDSLEKIEANAFDNLLNLSEILIQNTKNLVYIEPGAFRNLPRLKYLSICNTGIRKLPDVTKIFSSEFNFILEICDNLHITTIPGNAFQGMNNESITLKLYGNGFEEIQSHAFNGTTLISLELKENAHLEKMHNGAFRGATGPSILDISSTKLQALPSYGLESIQTLIATSSYSLKKLPSREKFTNLLDATLTYPSHCCAFR
;
A
#
# COMPACT_ATOMS: atom_id res chain seq x y z
N PHE A 1 -7.66 19.18 -13.12
CA PHE A 1 -7.71 18.64 -14.50
C PHE A 1 -9.13 18.47 -15.06
N ARG A 2 -10.14 19.19 -14.53
CA ARG A 2 -11.53 19.04 -14.94
C ARG A 2 -11.72 19.33 -16.43
N GLY A 3 -12.52 18.50 -17.11
CA GLY A 3 -12.86 18.67 -18.53
C GLY A 3 -11.91 18.01 -19.53
N LEU A 4 -10.80 17.41 -19.06
CA LEU A 4 -9.90 16.63 -19.92
C LEU A 4 -10.47 15.23 -20.19
N ASN A 5 -11.58 15.13 -20.91
CA ASN A 5 -12.36 13.89 -21.00
C ASN A 5 -11.62 12.74 -21.72
N GLU A 6 -10.69 13.05 -22.61
CA GLU A 6 -9.89 12.06 -23.36
C GLU A 6 -8.54 11.74 -22.72
N VAL A 7 -8.24 12.30 -21.53
CA VAL A 7 -6.94 12.09 -20.90
C VAL A 7 -6.82 10.65 -20.39
N ILE A 8 -5.73 9.99 -20.77
CA ILE A 8 -5.44 8.61 -20.37
C ILE A 8 -4.36 8.58 -19.28
N LYS A 9 -3.40 9.52 -19.32
CA LYS A 9 -2.29 9.59 -18.39
C LYS A 9 -2.09 11.04 -17.93
N ILE A 10 -1.90 11.24 -16.64
CA ILE A 10 -1.43 12.50 -16.06
C ILE A 10 -0.14 12.23 -15.29
N GLU A 11 0.88 13.01 -15.60
CA GLU A 11 2.17 12.96 -14.93
C GLU A 11 2.52 14.33 -14.36
N ILE A 12 2.84 14.36 -13.06
CA ILE A 12 3.31 15.52 -12.32
C ILE A 12 4.68 15.13 -11.76
N SER A 13 5.74 15.60 -12.39
CA SER A 13 7.10 15.23 -12.02
C SER A 13 8.07 16.40 -11.93
N GLN A 14 9.10 16.24 -11.10
CA GLN A 14 10.24 17.17 -10.99
C GLN A 14 9.83 18.63 -10.71
N SER A 15 8.80 18.83 -9.89
CA SER A 15 8.36 20.16 -9.50
C SER A 15 8.97 20.57 -8.16
N ASP A 16 9.68 21.70 -8.18
CA ASP A 16 10.24 22.33 -6.98
C ASP A 16 9.30 23.38 -6.36
N SER A 17 8.13 23.64 -6.97
CA SER A 17 7.17 24.66 -6.50
C SER A 17 5.80 24.12 -6.14
N LEU A 18 5.49 22.87 -6.51
CA LEU A 18 4.21 22.26 -6.16
C LEU A 18 4.18 21.92 -4.67
N GLU A 19 3.37 22.65 -3.91
CA GLU A 19 3.22 22.40 -2.47
C GLU A 19 1.97 21.60 -2.11
N LYS A 20 0.93 21.67 -2.94
CA LYS A 20 -0.40 21.16 -2.65
C LYS A 20 -1.12 20.64 -3.89
N ILE A 21 -1.87 19.55 -3.72
CA ILE A 21 -2.91 19.12 -4.66
C ILE A 21 -4.28 19.32 -3.99
N GLU A 22 -5.15 20.09 -4.65
CA GLU A 22 -6.45 20.45 -4.12
C GLU A 22 -7.52 19.36 -4.32
N ALA A 23 -8.58 19.44 -3.53
CA ALA A 23 -9.74 18.58 -3.68
C ALA A 23 -10.33 18.70 -5.09
N ASN A 24 -10.78 17.56 -5.64
CA ASN A 24 -11.32 17.44 -6.98
C ASN A 24 -10.32 17.76 -8.12
N ALA A 25 -9.01 17.79 -7.83
CA ALA A 25 -7.98 17.94 -8.87
C ALA A 25 -8.12 16.88 -9.97
N PHE A 26 -8.37 15.62 -9.56
CA PHE A 26 -8.63 14.46 -10.41
C PHE A 26 -10.06 13.96 -10.17
N ASP A 27 -11.03 14.67 -10.73
CA ASP A 27 -12.45 14.37 -10.57
C ASP A 27 -13.12 14.08 -11.91
N ASN A 28 -13.86 12.96 -11.97
CA ASN A 28 -14.66 12.54 -13.12
C ASN A 28 -13.86 12.37 -14.44
N LEU A 29 -12.60 11.93 -14.35
CA LEU A 29 -11.76 11.65 -15.51
C LEU A 29 -11.97 10.19 -15.95
N LEU A 30 -13.05 9.97 -16.69
CA LEU A 30 -13.57 8.62 -16.97
C LEU A 30 -12.64 7.73 -17.82
N ASN A 31 -11.72 8.34 -18.57
CA ASN A 31 -10.73 7.64 -19.41
C ASN A 31 -9.33 7.54 -18.79
N LEU A 32 -9.12 8.17 -17.63
CA LEU A 32 -7.81 8.24 -17.00
C LEU A 32 -7.42 6.86 -16.45
N SER A 33 -6.33 6.32 -16.98
CA SER A 33 -5.75 5.02 -16.63
C SER A 33 -4.56 5.14 -15.70
N GLU A 34 -3.80 6.24 -15.80
CA GLU A 34 -2.52 6.39 -15.08
C GLU A 34 -2.37 7.78 -14.46
N ILE A 35 -2.00 7.81 -13.18
CA ILE A 35 -1.57 9.02 -12.48
C ILE A 35 -0.19 8.78 -11.90
N LEU A 36 0.78 9.62 -12.25
CA LEU A 36 2.13 9.61 -11.71
C LEU A 36 2.42 10.94 -11.03
N ILE A 37 2.73 10.93 -9.75
CA ILE A 37 3.17 12.08 -8.96
C ILE A 37 4.54 11.74 -8.38
N GLN A 38 5.61 12.24 -8.99
CA GLN A 38 6.96 11.74 -8.73
C GLN A 38 7.99 12.85 -8.58
N ASN A 39 8.94 12.72 -7.65
CA ASN A 39 10.03 13.69 -7.49
C ASN A 39 9.52 15.13 -7.27
N THR A 40 8.51 15.30 -6.41
CA THR A 40 7.93 16.60 -6.04
C THR A 40 8.09 16.82 -4.54
N LYS A 41 9.33 17.06 -4.11
CA LYS A 41 9.69 17.04 -2.68
C LYS A 41 8.99 18.12 -1.84
N ASN A 42 8.59 19.22 -2.46
CA ASN A 42 7.86 20.29 -1.79
C ASN A 42 6.35 20.02 -1.70
N LEU A 43 5.83 18.97 -2.37
CA LEU A 43 4.43 18.57 -2.24
C LEU A 43 4.23 17.96 -0.85
N VAL A 44 3.68 18.74 0.07
CA VAL A 44 3.49 18.35 1.48
C VAL A 44 2.06 17.96 1.80
N TYR A 45 1.11 18.29 0.93
CA TYR A 45 -0.31 18.06 1.19
C TYR A 45 -1.12 17.70 -0.07
N ILE A 46 -1.85 16.58 0.02
CA ILE A 46 -2.88 16.20 -0.95
C ILE A 46 -4.21 16.24 -0.20
N GLU A 47 -5.11 17.09 -0.64
CA GLU A 47 -6.40 17.26 0.03
C GLU A 47 -7.26 15.99 -0.06
N PRO A 48 -8.04 15.68 1.00
CA PRO A 48 -9.05 14.64 0.94
C PRO A 48 -10.01 14.86 -0.24
N GLY A 49 -10.26 13.80 -1.01
CA GLY A 49 -11.04 13.91 -2.25
C GLY A 49 -10.31 14.57 -3.42
N ALA A 50 -8.98 14.64 -3.43
CA ALA A 50 -8.23 14.99 -4.64
C ALA A 50 -8.44 13.97 -5.78
N PHE A 51 -8.62 12.69 -5.44
CA PHE A 51 -8.88 11.59 -6.38
C PHE A 51 -10.33 11.12 -6.26
N ARG A 52 -11.13 11.30 -7.32
CA ARG A 52 -12.57 11.02 -7.31
C ARG A 52 -13.09 10.48 -8.62
N ASN A 53 -13.89 9.43 -8.54
CA ASN A 53 -14.60 8.81 -9.65
C ASN A 53 -13.69 8.60 -10.88
N LEU A 54 -12.71 7.70 -10.73
CA LEU A 54 -11.71 7.36 -11.73
C LEU A 54 -11.89 5.89 -12.11
N PRO A 55 -12.99 5.54 -12.81
CA PRO A 55 -13.42 4.14 -12.99
C PRO A 55 -12.43 3.29 -13.82
N ARG A 56 -11.63 3.93 -14.67
CA ARG A 56 -10.62 3.29 -15.53
C ARG A 56 -9.19 3.38 -14.98
N LEU A 57 -8.99 3.93 -13.78
CA LEU A 57 -7.66 4.07 -13.21
C LEU A 57 -7.09 2.69 -12.93
N LYS A 58 -5.90 2.40 -13.47
CA LYS A 58 -5.17 1.14 -13.29
C LYS A 58 -3.92 1.31 -12.44
N TYR A 59 -3.32 2.49 -12.50
CA TYR A 59 -2.05 2.76 -11.84
C TYR A 59 -2.02 4.16 -11.25
N LEU A 60 -1.79 4.23 -9.94
CA LEU A 60 -1.54 5.46 -9.19
C LEU A 60 -0.18 5.32 -8.51
N SER A 61 0.77 6.16 -8.90
CA SER A 61 2.11 6.25 -8.29
C SER A 61 2.28 7.60 -7.62
N ILE A 62 2.62 7.60 -6.33
CA ILE A 62 2.95 8.80 -5.54
C ILE A 62 4.29 8.53 -4.87
N CYS A 63 5.38 9.00 -5.48
CA CYS A 63 6.72 8.66 -5.04
C CYS A 63 7.66 9.85 -4.87
N ASN A 64 8.54 9.77 -3.87
CA ASN A 64 9.55 10.78 -3.57
C ASN A 64 8.92 12.19 -3.45
N THR A 65 7.92 12.31 -2.57
CA THR A 65 7.24 13.58 -2.26
C THR A 65 7.41 13.94 -0.78
N GLY A 66 6.98 15.14 -0.40
CA GLY A 66 7.03 15.64 0.98
C GLY A 66 5.78 15.33 1.81
N ILE A 67 4.84 14.52 1.31
CA ILE A 67 3.55 14.32 1.97
C ILE A 67 3.71 13.65 3.33
N ARG A 68 2.94 14.13 4.30
CA ARG A 68 3.01 13.71 5.71
C ARG A 68 1.89 12.76 6.12
N LYS A 69 0.90 12.58 5.26
CA LYS A 69 -0.27 11.72 5.48
C LYS A 69 -0.49 10.86 4.26
N LEU A 70 -0.99 9.65 4.48
CA LEU A 70 -1.41 8.78 3.40
C LEU A 70 -2.52 9.49 2.60
N PRO A 71 -2.44 9.53 1.26
CA PRO A 71 -3.44 10.18 0.43
C PRO A 71 -4.80 9.47 0.53
N ASP A 72 -5.88 10.25 0.55
CA ASP A 72 -7.25 9.70 0.53
C ASP A 72 -7.59 9.16 -0.86
N VAL A 73 -7.61 7.83 -0.98
CA VAL A 73 -7.94 7.09 -2.20
C VAL A 73 -9.33 6.46 -2.16
N THR A 74 -10.10 6.70 -1.09
CA THR A 74 -11.37 6.00 -0.82
C THR A 74 -12.50 6.35 -1.80
N LYS A 75 -12.31 7.40 -2.61
CA LYS A 75 -13.28 7.90 -3.59
C LYS A 75 -12.89 7.60 -5.04
N ILE A 76 -11.87 6.79 -5.27
CA ILE A 76 -11.41 6.44 -6.62
C ILE A 76 -12.45 5.59 -7.35
N PHE A 77 -12.98 4.53 -6.72
CA PHE A 77 -13.99 3.62 -7.29
C PHE A 77 -13.60 3.03 -8.67
N SER A 78 -12.35 2.58 -8.80
CA SER A 78 -11.90 1.90 -10.02
C SER A 78 -12.54 0.52 -10.18
N SER A 79 -12.87 0.15 -11.41
CA SER A 79 -13.37 -1.20 -11.76
C SER A 79 -12.35 -1.99 -12.59
N GLU A 80 -11.09 -1.56 -12.60
CA GLU A 80 -10.04 -2.23 -13.37
C GLU A 80 -9.44 -3.40 -12.59
N PHE A 81 -9.18 -4.49 -13.31
CA PHE A 81 -8.43 -5.63 -12.78
C PHE A 81 -6.96 -5.28 -12.62
N ASN A 82 -6.29 -5.92 -11.65
CA ASN A 82 -4.87 -5.72 -11.37
C ASN A 82 -4.48 -4.25 -11.13
N PHE A 83 -5.32 -3.50 -10.42
CA PHE A 83 -5.00 -2.13 -10.03
C PHE A 83 -3.72 -2.10 -9.19
N ILE A 84 -2.81 -1.19 -9.50
CA ILE A 84 -1.57 -0.98 -8.73
C ILE A 84 -1.62 0.39 -8.06
N LEU A 85 -1.57 0.39 -6.72
CA LEU A 85 -1.23 1.57 -5.94
C LEU A 85 0.23 1.47 -5.54
N GLU A 86 1.02 2.45 -5.96
CA GLU A 86 2.43 2.57 -5.58
C GLU A 86 2.65 3.87 -4.80
N ILE A 87 3.04 3.72 -3.54
CA ILE A 87 3.42 4.82 -2.66
C ILE A 87 4.82 4.48 -2.19
N CYS A 88 5.81 5.25 -2.65
CA CYS A 88 7.21 4.94 -2.38
C CYS A 88 8.07 6.16 -2.05
N ASP A 89 9.10 5.97 -1.24
CA ASP A 89 10.05 7.03 -0.89
C ASP A 89 9.40 8.29 -0.27
N ASN A 90 8.23 8.17 0.38
CA ASN A 90 7.60 9.26 1.12
C ASN A 90 7.98 9.14 2.59
N LEU A 91 9.14 9.70 2.93
CA LEU A 91 9.79 9.54 4.24
C LEU A 91 9.02 10.15 5.42
N HIS A 92 7.99 10.95 5.16
CA HIS A 92 7.22 11.64 6.21
C HIS A 92 5.84 11.06 6.47
N ILE A 93 5.43 10.00 5.75
CA ILE A 93 4.18 9.29 6.05
C ILE A 93 4.46 8.21 7.09
N THR A 94 3.94 8.38 8.30
CA THR A 94 4.28 7.51 9.44
C THR A 94 3.24 6.44 9.75
N THR A 95 2.05 6.51 9.17
CA THR A 95 0.96 5.59 9.53
C THR A 95 0.13 5.18 8.34
N ILE A 96 -0.25 3.90 8.29
CA ILE A 96 -1.37 3.41 7.46
C ILE A 96 -2.61 3.34 8.36
N PRO A 97 -3.58 4.27 8.21
CA PRO A 97 -4.76 4.31 9.05
C PRO A 97 -5.76 3.21 8.70
N GLY A 98 -6.70 2.95 9.61
CA GLY A 98 -7.84 2.06 9.35
C GLY A 98 -8.66 2.52 8.13
N ASN A 99 -9.13 1.57 7.33
CA ASN A 99 -9.92 1.79 6.11
C ASN A 99 -9.25 2.65 5.03
N ALA A 100 -7.91 2.76 5.05
CA ALA A 100 -7.13 3.60 4.15
C ALA A 100 -7.43 3.39 2.65
N PHE A 101 -7.74 2.16 2.27
CA PHE A 101 -7.91 1.74 0.88
C PHE A 101 -9.35 1.31 0.54
N GLN A 102 -10.29 1.51 1.48
CA GLN A 102 -11.67 1.07 1.32
C GLN A 102 -12.33 1.82 0.15
N GLY A 103 -12.96 1.08 -0.78
CA GLY A 103 -13.66 1.67 -1.92
C GLY A 103 -12.76 2.17 -3.06
N MET A 104 -11.44 1.99 -2.96
CA MET A 104 -10.51 2.41 -4.03
C MET A 104 -10.73 1.63 -5.32
N ASN A 105 -10.97 0.31 -5.23
CA ASN A 105 -11.16 -0.58 -6.35
C ASN A 105 -12.15 -1.68 -5.98
N ASN A 106 -13.03 -2.06 -6.91
CA ASN A 106 -14.08 -3.06 -6.70
C ASN A 106 -13.64 -4.49 -7.04
N GLU A 107 -12.43 -4.64 -7.59
CA GLU A 107 -11.87 -5.91 -8.04
C GLU A 107 -10.68 -6.29 -7.13
N SER A 108 -9.49 -6.47 -7.71
CA SER A 108 -8.26 -6.90 -7.04
C SER A 108 -7.16 -5.85 -7.14
N ILE A 109 -6.42 -5.62 -6.06
CA ILE A 109 -5.36 -4.62 -5.99
C ILE A 109 -4.00 -5.19 -5.58
N THR A 110 -2.94 -4.58 -6.11
CA THR A 110 -1.57 -4.72 -5.62
C THR A 110 -1.17 -3.42 -4.93
N LEU A 111 -0.75 -3.53 -3.68
CA LEU A 111 -0.28 -2.41 -2.88
C LEU A 111 1.24 -2.46 -2.76
N LYS A 112 1.92 -1.54 -3.46
CA LYS A 112 3.36 -1.32 -3.38
C LYS A 112 3.63 -0.14 -2.47
N LEU A 113 3.93 -0.42 -1.21
CA LEU A 113 4.02 0.57 -0.13
C LEU A 113 5.43 0.58 0.48
N TYR A 114 6.46 0.62 -0.36
CA TYR A 114 7.86 0.39 0.04
C TYR A 114 8.67 1.69 0.23
N GLY A 115 9.71 1.65 1.06
CA GLY A 115 10.63 2.79 1.24
C GLY A 115 10.02 4.04 1.87
N ASN A 116 8.87 3.93 2.54
CA ASN A 116 8.22 5.07 3.21
C ASN A 116 8.66 5.20 4.67
N GLY A 117 8.22 6.28 5.31
CA GLY A 117 8.44 6.55 6.73
C GLY A 117 7.52 5.79 7.68
N PHE A 118 6.82 4.72 7.25
CA PHE A 118 5.81 4.07 8.07
C PHE A 118 6.40 3.55 9.39
N GLU A 119 5.71 3.81 10.50
CA GLU A 119 6.02 3.33 11.85
C GLU A 119 4.98 2.31 12.33
N GLU A 120 3.71 2.53 11.96
CA GLU A 120 2.57 1.71 12.40
C GLU A 120 1.56 1.46 11.26
N ILE A 121 1.00 0.24 11.26
CA ILE A 121 -0.19 -0.14 10.49
C ILE A 121 -1.33 -0.43 11.47
N GLN A 122 -2.40 0.34 11.36
CA GLN A 122 -3.53 0.29 12.30
C GLN A 122 -4.48 -0.90 12.04
N SER A 123 -5.40 -1.13 12.97
CA SER A 123 -6.48 -2.11 12.79
C SER A 123 -7.32 -1.76 11.56
N HIS A 124 -7.79 -2.78 10.82
CA HIS A 124 -8.63 -2.60 9.63
C HIS A 124 -7.98 -1.73 8.53
N ALA A 125 -6.65 -1.58 8.51
CA ALA A 125 -5.94 -0.79 7.50
C ALA A 125 -6.30 -1.20 6.07
N PHE A 126 -6.46 -2.50 5.83
CA PHE A 126 -6.77 -3.09 4.52
C PHE A 126 -8.24 -3.52 4.38
N ASN A 127 -9.12 -3.08 5.28
CA ASN A 127 -10.54 -3.46 5.26
C ASN A 127 -11.22 -3.10 3.93
N GLY A 128 -12.04 -4.00 3.41
CA GLY A 128 -12.79 -3.81 2.16
C GLY A 128 -11.93 -3.88 0.91
N THR A 129 -10.77 -4.53 0.97
CA THR A 129 -9.88 -4.74 -0.19
C THR A 129 -9.74 -6.22 -0.55
N THR A 130 -9.49 -6.50 -1.83
CA THR A 130 -9.04 -7.81 -2.29
C THR A 130 -7.59 -7.68 -2.75
N LEU A 131 -6.66 -8.10 -1.90
CA LEU A 131 -5.22 -7.94 -2.10
C LEU A 131 -4.65 -9.14 -2.87
N ILE A 132 -3.98 -8.87 -3.99
CA ILE A 132 -3.09 -9.84 -4.64
C ILE A 132 -1.75 -9.85 -3.91
N SER A 133 -1.15 -8.66 -3.78
CA SER A 133 0.17 -8.46 -3.20
C SER A 133 0.18 -7.23 -2.29
N LEU A 134 0.87 -7.36 -1.17
CA LEU A 134 1.20 -6.27 -0.26
C LEU A 134 2.71 -6.23 -0.05
N GLU A 135 3.35 -5.22 -0.62
CA GLU A 135 4.79 -4.99 -0.52
C GLU A 135 5.07 -3.83 0.44
N LEU A 136 5.56 -4.16 1.63
CA LEU A 136 5.95 -3.23 2.70
C LEU A 136 7.47 -3.16 2.88
N LYS A 137 8.24 -3.61 1.87
CA LYS A 137 9.69 -3.67 1.99
C LYS A 137 10.32 -2.30 2.22
N GLU A 138 11.49 -2.27 2.84
CA GLU A 138 12.31 -1.06 3.02
C GLU A 138 11.65 0.05 3.87
N ASN A 139 10.54 -0.22 4.55
CA ASN A 139 10.03 0.65 5.60
C ASN A 139 10.84 0.44 6.89
N ALA A 140 12.03 1.05 6.94
CA ALA A 140 13.03 0.84 8.00
C ALA A 140 12.59 1.30 9.40
N HIS A 141 11.45 1.98 9.51
CA HIS A 141 10.85 2.44 10.76
C HIS A 141 9.58 1.67 11.15
N LEU A 142 9.11 0.75 10.30
CA LEU A 142 7.85 0.05 10.53
C LEU A 142 8.04 -1.00 11.62
N GLU A 143 7.57 -0.70 12.82
CA GLU A 143 7.77 -1.54 14.01
C GLU A 143 6.52 -2.34 14.37
N LYS A 144 5.34 -1.82 14.05
CA LYS A 144 4.06 -2.37 14.51
C LYS A 144 3.08 -2.57 13.37
N MET A 145 2.54 -3.78 13.28
CA MET A 145 1.35 -4.08 12.49
C MET A 145 0.28 -4.63 13.45
N HIS A 146 -0.86 -3.95 13.53
CA HIS A 146 -1.92 -4.34 14.44
C HIS A 146 -2.46 -5.74 14.10
N ASN A 147 -2.79 -6.55 15.11
CA ASN A 147 -3.29 -7.94 14.94
C ASN A 147 -4.52 -8.08 14.04
N GLY A 148 -5.29 -7.00 13.91
CA GLY A 148 -6.48 -6.90 13.06
C GLY A 148 -6.27 -6.08 11.79
N ALA A 149 -5.04 -5.84 11.32
CA ALA A 149 -4.77 -5.04 10.12
C ALA A 149 -5.49 -5.58 8.87
N PHE A 150 -5.55 -6.91 8.73
CA PHE A 150 -6.22 -7.62 7.64
C PHE A 150 -7.70 -7.93 7.89
N ARG A 151 -8.32 -7.42 8.97
CA ARG A 151 -9.76 -7.65 9.20
C ARG A 151 -10.57 -7.01 8.07
N GLY A 152 -11.42 -7.81 7.44
CA GLY A 152 -12.26 -7.41 6.31
C GLY A 152 -11.51 -7.28 4.98
N ALA A 153 -10.24 -7.66 4.92
CA ALA A 153 -9.50 -7.84 3.68
C ALA A 153 -9.63 -9.29 3.18
N THR A 154 -9.62 -9.48 1.87
CA THR A 154 -9.36 -10.78 1.23
C THR A 154 -7.91 -10.78 0.75
N GLY A 155 -7.12 -11.82 1.05
CA GLY A 155 -5.67 -11.81 0.81
C GLY A 155 -4.87 -11.16 1.95
N PRO A 156 -3.60 -10.78 1.73
CA PRO A 156 -2.85 -10.88 0.47
C PRO A 156 -2.37 -12.31 0.17
N SER A 157 -2.18 -12.63 -1.12
CA SER A 157 -1.48 -13.87 -1.53
C SER A 157 0.03 -13.74 -1.38
N ILE A 158 0.58 -12.55 -1.64
CA ILE A 158 2.00 -12.25 -1.49
C ILE A 158 2.17 -11.17 -0.43
N LEU A 159 2.98 -11.45 0.59
CA LEU A 159 3.37 -10.48 1.62
C LEU A 159 4.88 -10.33 1.63
N ASP A 160 5.37 -9.14 1.27
CA ASP A 160 6.78 -8.78 1.41
C ASP A 160 6.94 -7.74 2.52
N ILE A 161 7.63 -8.12 3.59
CA ILE A 161 7.96 -7.27 4.74
C ILE A 161 9.47 -7.13 4.91
N SER A 162 10.23 -7.35 3.84
CA SER A 162 11.69 -7.32 3.87
C SER A 162 12.23 -5.97 4.32
N SER A 163 13.35 -5.97 5.04
CA SER A 163 13.99 -4.73 5.52
C SER A 163 13.04 -3.83 6.35
N THR A 164 12.13 -4.44 7.12
CA THR A 164 11.29 -3.74 8.10
C THR A 164 11.77 -3.99 9.53
N LYS A 165 11.28 -3.19 10.48
CA LYS A 165 11.52 -3.38 11.92
C LYS A 165 10.37 -4.09 12.64
N LEU A 166 9.49 -4.76 11.89
CA LEU A 166 8.34 -5.44 12.46
C LEU A 166 8.80 -6.47 13.50
N GLN A 167 8.24 -6.38 14.70
CA GLN A 167 8.60 -7.28 15.80
C GLN A 167 7.79 -8.60 15.74
N ALA A 168 6.61 -8.55 15.13
CA ALA A 168 5.70 -9.67 14.95
C ALA A 168 4.80 -9.45 13.72
N LEU A 169 4.33 -10.57 13.15
CA LEU A 169 3.23 -10.58 12.19
C LEU A 169 1.87 -10.57 12.93
N PRO A 170 0.79 -10.10 12.30
CA PRO A 170 -0.54 -10.12 12.91
C PRO A 170 -1.06 -11.54 13.09
N SER A 171 -1.95 -11.75 14.06
CA SER A 171 -2.50 -13.09 14.37
C SER A 171 -3.69 -13.53 13.50
N TYR A 172 -4.16 -12.68 12.59
CA TYR A 172 -5.37 -12.85 11.77
C TYR A 172 -5.08 -12.43 10.31
N GLY A 173 -5.70 -13.11 9.33
CA GLY A 173 -5.61 -12.76 7.91
C GLY A 173 -4.34 -13.25 7.22
N LEU A 174 -3.70 -14.28 7.79
CA LEU A 174 -2.50 -14.91 7.22
C LEU A 174 -2.83 -16.17 6.40
N GLU A 175 -4.07 -16.65 6.52
CA GLU A 175 -4.55 -17.88 5.89
C GLU A 175 -4.45 -17.85 4.37
N SER A 176 -4.57 -16.68 3.74
CA SER A 176 -4.50 -16.49 2.29
C SER A 176 -3.08 -16.36 1.76
N ILE A 177 -2.07 -16.16 2.61
CA ILE A 177 -0.68 -15.94 2.17
C ILE A 177 -0.14 -17.22 1.55
N GLN A 178 0.32 -17.11 0.31
CA GLN A 178 1.00 -18.15 -0.46
C GLN A 178 2.51 -17.92 -0.50
N THR A 179 2.94 -16.67 -0.53
CA THR A 179 4.36 -16.29 -0.53
C THR A 179 4.64 -15.28 0.56
N LEU A 180 5.52 -15.63 1.50
CA LEU A 180 6.00 -14.74 2.55
C LEU A 180 7.48 -14.40 2.33
N ILE A 181 7.78 -13.12 2.15
CA ILE A 181 9.15 -12.61 2.00
C ILE A 181 9.47 -11.72 3.19
N ALA A 182 10.47 -12.10 3.98
CA ALA A 182 10.91 -11.39 5.18
C ALA A 182 12.44 -11.43 5.26
N THR A 183 13.11 -10.97 4.21
CA THR A 183 14.58 -10.84 4.17
C THR A 183 15.04 -9.61 4.94
N SER A 184 16.25 -9.63 5.51
CA SER A 184 16.81 -8.50 6.27
C SER A 184 15.89 -7.92 7.36
N SER A 185 14.99 -8.73 7.92
CA SER A 185 13.95 -8.35 8.87
C SER A 185 14.31 -8.84 10.27
N TYR A 186 15.44 -8.37 10.79
CA TYR A 186 16.06 -8.88 12.02
C TYR A 186 15.25 -8.62 13.30
N SER A 187 14.30 -7.68 13.28
CA SER A 187 13.38 -7.46 14.41
C SER A 187 12.34 -8.57 14.54
N LEU A 188 12.03 -9.27 13.44
CA LEU A 188 11.03 -10.32 13.40
C LEU A 188 11.62 -11.62 13.94
N LYS A 189 11.70 -11.73 15.27
CA LYS A 189 12.34 -12.88 15.93
C LYS A 189 11.45 -14.12 15.96
N LYS A 190 10.13 -13.93 15.90
CA LYS A 190 9.13 -15.00 15.99
C LYS A 190 8.15 -14.90 14.84
N LEU A 191 7.74 -16.06 14.35
CA LEU A 191 6.64 -16.18 13.41
C LEU A 191 5.42 -16.83 14.11
N PRO A 192 4.20 -16.54 13.64
CA PRO A 192 3.02 -17.31 14.01
C PRO A 192 3.20 -18.80 13.70
N SER A 193 2.41 -19.65 14.35
CA SER A 193 2.42 -21.09 14.07
C SER A 193 2.05 -21.38 12.61
N ARG A 194 2.59 -22.48 12.06
CA ARG A 194 2.27 -22.94 10.69
C ARG A 194 0.77 -23.09 10.44
N GLU A 195 -0.02 -23.42 11.45
CA GLU A 195 -1.50 -23.53 11.37
C GLU A 195 -2.19 -22.23 10.93
N LYS A 196 -1.54 -21.07 11.13
CA LYS A 196 -2.04 -19.77 10.65
C LYS A 196 -1.76 -19.53 9.17
N PHE A 197 -0.86 -20.31 8.57
CA PHE A 197 -0.37 -20.17 7.20
C PHE A 197 -0.89 -21.33 6.34
N THR A 198 -2.21 -21.50 6.27
CA THR A 198 -2.84 -22.69 5.65
C THR A 198 -2.57 -22.85 4.16
N ASN A 199 -2.32 -21.74 3.44
CA ASN A 199 -2.06 -21.74 2.00
C ASN A 199 -0.60 -21.42 1.64
N LEU A 200 0.32 -21.37 2.61
CA LEU A 200 1.70 -20.97 2.37
C LEU A 200 2.44 -22.01 1.52
N LEU A 201 3.00 -21.55 0.40
CA LEU A 201 3.73 -22.35 -0.58
C LEU A 201 5.23 -22.03 -0.55
N ASP A 202 5.58 -20.76 -0.40
CA ASP A 202 6.96 -20.28 -0.40
C ASP A 202 7.23 -19.31 0.76
N ALA A 203 8.39 -19.45 1.38
CA ALA A 203 8.83 -18.56 2.45
C ALA A 203 10.32 -18.27 2.35
N THR A 204 10.66 -17.00 2.09
CA THR A 204 12.04 -16.50 2.05
C THR A 204 12.30 -15.62 3.27
N LEU A 205 13.05 -16.14 4.23
CA LEU A 205 13.12 -15.59 5.60
C LEU A 205 14.56 -15.20 6.01
N THR A 206 14.67 -14.29 6.98
CA THR A 206 15.96 -13.83 7.52
C THR A 206 16.67 -14.88 8.37
N TYR A 207 15.93 -15.59 9.22
CA TYR A 207 16.51 -16.55 10.15
C TYR A 207 16.34 -17.98 9.64
N PRO A 208 17.44 -18.74 9.43
CA PRO A 208 17.34 -20.14 9.01
C PRO A 208 16.55 -21.02 9.99
N SER A 209 16.53 -20.66 11.27
CA SER A 209 15.77 -21.38 12.30
C SER A 209 14.26 -21.31 12.07
N HIS A 210 13.75 -20.27 11.40
CA HIS A 210 12.34 -20.20 11.03
C HIS A 210 11.95 -21.24 10.00
N CYS A 211 12.87 -21.64 9.11
CA CYS A 211 12.60 -22.68 8.12
C CYS A 211 12.33 -24.04 8.77
N CYS A 212 12.86 -24.28 9.98
CA CYS A 212 12.55 -25.49 10.76
C CYS A 212 11.10 -25.50 11.27
N ALA A 213 10.49 -24.32 11.50
CA ALA A 213 9.11 -24.22 11.99
C ALA A 213 8.05 -24.51 10.90
N PHE A 214 8.46 -24.57 9.63
CA PHE A 214 7.59 -24.88 8.49
C PHE A 214 7.80 -26.29 7.91
N ARG A 215 8.73 -27.07 8.46
CA ARG A 215 8.89 -28.49 8.09
C ARG A 215 7.74 -29.34 8.65
#